data_AF-A0A845E015-F1
#
_entry.id   AF-A0A845E015-F1
#
_cell.length_a   1.000
_cell.length_b   1.000
_cell.length_c   1.000
_cell.angle_alpha   90.00
_cell.angle_beta   90.00
_cell.angle_gamma   90.00
#
_symmetry.space_group_name_H-M   'P 1'
#
loop_
_entity.id
_entity.type
_entity.pdbx_description
1 polymer ?
#
loop_
_entity_poly.entity_id
_entity_poly.type
_entity_poly.pdbx_seq_one_letter_code
_entity_poly.pdbx_strand_id
1 'polypeptide(L)'
;MSHLIKTGALLLLVVFLGACHSNDQSSTSAENTTENEKNSPPLDDVDVSLSQDGETISSKSVLYCLPSNNCSEETAKRELRNVELNKMTENASVSPVKEGEEITIHIDGPQPEKISFITETQRNDGSYISDEVVDGRSFVIGGKGKYTILLTVQWENENGEFEGRVSQAAKLDVE
;
A
#
# COMPACT_ATOMS: atom_id res chain seq x y z
N MET A 1 0.88 4.60 55.50
CA MET A 1 0.08 5.68 56.12
C MET A 1 1.01 6.83 56.46
N SER A 2 0.60 8.02 56.01
CA SER A 2 1.00 9.37 56.46
C SER A 2 2.43 9.88 56.26
N HIS A 3 2.52 10.73 55.23
CA HIS A 3 3.36 11.91 55.12
C HIS A 3 3.34 12.79 56.37
N LEU A 4 4.45 13.48 56.62
CA LEU A 4 4.46 14.77 57.31
C LEU A 4 5.33 15.75 56.52
N ILE A 5 4.65 16.74 55.96
CA ILE A 5 5.15 17.88 55.22
C ILE A 5 5.67 18.94 56.20
N LYS A 6 6.79 19.61 55.88
CA LYS A 6 7.01 20.99 56.32
C LYS A 6 7.86 21.79 55.31
N THR A 7 7.14 22.50 54.46
CA THR A 7 7.37 23.87 53.96
C THR A 7 8.74 24.54 54.08
N GLY A 8 9.25 24.96 52.91
CA GLY A 8 10.03 26.17 52.65
C GLY A 8 10.06 26.37 51.12
N ALA A 9 9.23 27.26 50.54
CA ALA A 9 9.58 28.64 50.14
C ALA A 9 10.78 28.68 49.17
N LEU A 10 10.80 29.38 48.03
CA LEU A 10 9.92 30.29 47.30
C LEU A 10 10.62 30.52 45.93
N LEU A 11 9.83 30.70 44.87
CA LEU A 11 10.11 31.30 43.55
C LEU A 11 11.56 31.55 43.06
N LEU A 12 11.80 31.21 41.78
CA LEU A 12 12.12 32.23 40.78
C LEU A 12 11.77 31.77 39.36
N LEU A 13 11.05 32.67 38.68
CA LEU A 13 10.42 32.55 37.38
C LEU A 13 11.32 33.30 36.40
N VAL A 14 11.81 32.65 35.35
CA VAL A 14 12.52 33.33 34.26
C VAL A 14 11.92 32.87 32.93
N VAL A 15 11.06 33.72 32.39
CA VAL A 15 10.55 33.67 31.02
C VAL A 15 11.58 34.39 30.14
N PHE A 16 12.30 33.65 29.30
CA PHE A 16 13.06 34.24 28.21
C PHE A 16 12.19 34.22 26.95
N LEU A 17 11.47 35.32 26.73
CA LEU A 17 10.97 35.71 25.41
C LEU A 17 12.10 36.42 24.67
N GLY A 18 12.90 35.64 23.94
CA GLY A 18 13.90 36.15 23.00
C GLY A 18 13.31 36.30 21.62
N ALA A 19 12.55 37.37 21.38
CA ALA A 19 12.28 37.85 20.03
C ALA A 19 13.53 38.62 19.54
N CYS A 20 14.39 37.97 18.77
CA CYS A 20 15.40 38.68 17.97
C CYS A 20 14.81 38.92 16.58
N HIS A 21 14.23 40.11 16.42
CA HIS A 21 14.01 40.73 15.13
C HIS A 21 15.33 41.36 14.70
N SER A 22 15.92 40.90 13.61
CA SER A 22 16.99 41.61 12.90
C SER A 22 16.80 41.33 11.42
N ASN A 23 16.29 42.34 10.73
CA ASN A 23 16.15 42.40 9.30
C ASN A 23 17.21 43.40 8.82
N ASP A 24 18.16 42.96 7.98
CA ASP A 24 18.93 43.81 7.06
C ASP A 24 19.65 42.91 6.01
N GLN A 25 18.92 42.66 4.93
CA GLN A 25 19.27 42.87 3.50
C GLN A 25 20.59 42.32 2.88
N SER A 26 20.40 41.33 1.98
CA SER A 26 20.97 41.11 0.61
C SER A 26 22.46 41.42 0.35
N SER A 27 23.31 40.60 -0.26
CA SER A 27 23.20 39.67 -1.41
C SER A 27 24.52 38.85 -1.43
N THR A 28 24.59 37.59 -1.88
CA THR A 28 25.04 37.22 -3.24
C THR A 28 25.15 35.69 -3.31
N SER A 29 24.63 35.11 -4.40
CA SER A 29 24.75 33.73 -4.89
C SER A 29 25.54 32.72 -4.05
N ALA A 30 24.83 31.75 -3.48
CA ALA A 30 25.33 30.39 -3.38
C ALA A 30 24.71 29.57 -4.52
N GLU A 31 25.55 28.80 -5.19
CA GLU A 31 25.27 28.05 -6.41
C GLU A 31 24.08 27.10 -6.25
N ASN A 32 23.08 27.26 -7.13
CA ASN A 32 22.07 26.23 -7.36
C ASN A 32 22.78 24.97 -7.85
N THR A 33 22.88 23.97 -6.98
CA THR A 33 23.24 22.62 -7.39
C THR A 33 22.13 21.67 -6.97
N THR A 34 21.35 21.28 -7.98
CA THR A 34 20.52 20.06 -8.10
C THR A 34 19.48 19.79 -7.02
N GLU A 35 18.24 20.12 -7.35
CA GLU A 35 17.18 19.12 -7.27
C GLU A 35 16.82 18.79 -8.72
N ASN A 36 17.36 17.68 -9.23
CA ASN A 36 16.65 16.98 -10.29
C ASN A 36 15.40 16.45 -9.58
N GLU A 37 14.32 17.22 -9.63
CA GLU A 37 12.97 16.71 -9.43
C GLU A 37 12.83 15.59 -10.47
N LYS A 38 13.18 14.37 -10.04
CA LYS A 38 12.97 13.19 -10.84
C LYS A 38 11.48 12.97 -10.74
N ASN A 39 10.74 13.70 -11.57
CA ASN A 39 9.30 13.56 -11.68
C ASN A 39 9.04 12.08 -11.94
N SER A 40 8.48 11.39 -10.93
CA SER A 40 7.96 10.05 -11.09
C SER A 40 7.07 10.08 -12.34
N PRO A 41 7.27 9.15 -13.29
CA PRO A 41 6.42 9.12 -14.47
C PRO A 41 4.95 9.08 -14.02
N PRO A 42 4.07 9.87 -14.63
CA PRO A 42 2.70 10.01 -14.15
C PRO A 42 2.00 8.64 -14.16
N LEU A 43 1.22 8.38 -13.11
CA LEU A 43 0.37 7.19 -12.99
C LEU A 43 -0.91 7.34 -13.81
N ASP A 44 -0.76 7.70 -15.08
CA ASP A 44 -1.87 7.80 -16.01
C ASP A 44 -2.07 6.44 -16.68
N ASP A 45 -3.29 5.90 -16.57
CA ASP A 45 -3.73 4.65 -17.20
C ASP A 45 -2.90 3.40 -16.85
N VAL A 46 -2.68 3.16 -15.55
CA VAL A 46 -2.07 1.91 -15.08
C VAL A 46 -3.07 0.76 -15.16
N ASP A 47 -2.66 -0.39 -15.69
CA ASP A 47 -3.42 -1.64 -15.59
C ASP A 47 -2.66 -2.71 -14.82
N VAL A 48 -3.41 -3.52 -14.06
CA VAL A 48 -2.87 -4.64 -13.27
C VAL A 48 -3.68 -5.88 -13.57
N SER A 49 -3.00 -6.91 -14.05
CA SER A 49 -3.62 -8.20 -14.35
C SER A 49 -2.77 -9.37 -13.86
N LEU A 50 -3.38 -10.56 -13.85
CA LEU A 50 -2.79 -11.80 -13.37
C LEU A 50 -2.80 -12.85 -14.49
N SER A 51 -1.77 -13.69 -14.54
CA SER A 51 -1.74 -14.86 -15.43
C SER A 51 -0.95 -16.01 -14.86
N GLN A 52 -1.23 -17.23 -15.29
CA GLN A 52 -0.34 -18.38 -15.12
C GLN A 52 -0.22 -19.10 -16.46
N ASP A 53 0.98 -19.56 -16.82
CA ASP A 53 1.25 -20.21 -18.12
C ASP A 53 0.82 -19.41 -19.36
N GLY A 54 0.80 -18.07 -19.24
CA GLY A 54 0.34 -17.18 -20.31
C GLY A 54 -1.19 -17.11 -20.45
N GLU A 55 -1.95 -17.83 -19.63
CA GLU A 55 -3.41 -17.72 -19.56
C GLU A 55 -3.82 -16.66 -18.53
N THR A 56 -4.73 -15.77 -18.92
CA THR A 56 -5.23 -14.70 -18.04
C THR A 56 -6.09 -15.27 -16.92
N ILE A 57 -5.78 -14.88 -15.69
CA ILE A 57 -6.62 -15.13 -14.52
C ILE A 57 -7.69 -14.04 -14.46
N SER A 58 -8.95 -14.44 -14.36
CA SER A 58 -10.06 -13.50 -14.24
C SER A 58 -10.00 -12.81 -12.88
N SER A 59 -9.84 -11.49 -12.90
CA SER A 59 -9.87 -10.65 -11.72
C SER A 59 -10.89 -9.52 -11.85
N LYS A 60 -11.27 -8.96 -10.71
CA LYS A 60 -12.15 -7.80 -10.59
C LYS A 60 -11.39 -6.69 -9.90
N SER A 61 -11.46 -5.49 -10.47
CA SER A 61 -10.93 -4.29 -9.81
C SER A 61 -11.74 -4.00 -8.56
N VAL A 62 -11.06 -3.96 -7.41
CA VAL A 62 -11.63 -3.64 -6.10
C VAL A 62 -11.38 -2.17 -5.76
N LEU A 63 -10.17 -1.71 -6.04
CA LEU A 63 -9.74 -0.34 -5.81
C LEU A 63 -8.93 0.11 -7.01
N TYR A 64 -9.28 1.30 -7.51
CA TYR A 64 -8.50 2.03 -8.49
C TYR A 64 -8.35 3.45 -7.96
N CYS A 65 -7.25 3.72 -7.26
CA CYS A 65 -7.01 4.94 -6.51
C CYS A 65 -5.72 5.59 -7.01
N LEU A 66 -5.84 6.57 -7.91
CA LEU A 66 -4.71 7.23 -8.55
C LEU A 66 -4.85 8.76 -8.42
N PRO A 67 -3.79 9.55 -8.65
CA PRO A 67 -3.88 11.00 -8.57
C PRO A 67 -4.92 11.57 -9.56
N SER A 68 -5.03 10.95 -10.73
CA SER A 68 -5.95 11.32 -11.81
C SER A 68 -7.43 11.27 -11.42
N ASN A 69 -7.81 10.48 -10.40
CA ASN A 69 -9.17 10.43 -9.87
C ASN A 69 -9.32 11.11 -8.51
N ASN A 70 -8.38 11.98 -8.14
CA ASN A 70 -8.32 12.72 -6.87
C ASN A 70 -8.35 11.80 -5.64
N CYS A 71 -7.77 10.60 -5.74
CA CYS A 71 -7.74 9.68 -4.61
C CYS A 71 -6.56 9.97 -3.67
N SER A 72 -6.83 9.84 -2.38
CA SER A 72 -5.83 10.03 -1.31
C SER A 72 -5.52 8.73 -0.60
N GLU A 73 -4.40 8.69 0.12
CA GLU A 73 -4.01 7.54 0.94
C GLU A 73 -5.11 7.16 1.96
N GLU A 74 -5.73 8.15 2.60
CA GLU A 74 -6.83 7.94 3.54
C GLU A 74 -8.06 7.32 2.88
N THR A 75 -8.32 7.67 1.61
CA THR A 75 -9.37 7.04 0.82
C THR A 75 -9.01 5.58 0.54
N ALA A 76 -7.79 5.31 0.05
CA ALA A 76 -7.31 3.95 -0.21
C ALA A 76 -7.36 3.05 1.03
N LYS A 77 -6.93 3.57 2.19
CA LYS A 77 -6.99 2.87 3.48
C LYS A 77 -8.43 2.60 3.90
N ARG A 78 -9.35 3.54 3.72
CA ARG A 78 -10.76 3.38 4.09
C ARG A 78 -11.43 2.28 3.27
N GLU A 79 -11.22 2.27 1.95
CA GLU A 79 -11.83 1.27 1.05
C GLU A 79 -11.33 -0.16 1.35
N LEU A 80 -10.10 -0.29 1.85
CA LEU A 80 -9.50 -1.59 2.22
C LEU A 80 -9.48 -1.86 3.73
N ARG A 81 -10.19 -1.08 4.56
CA ARG A 81 -10.12 -1.25 6.04
C ARG A 81 -10.81 -2.52 6.54
N ASN A 82 -11.88 -2.93 5.86
CA ASN A 82 -12.70 -4.09 6.20
C ASN A 82 -12.77 -5.03 5.00
N VAL A 83 -11.64 -5.63 4.65
CA VAL A 83 -11.53 -6.56 3.52
C VAL A 83 -12.38 -7.81 3.80
N GLU A 84 -13.51 -7.94 3.12
CA GLU A 84 -14.27 -9.17 3.01
C GLU A 84 -14.01 -9.79 1.63
N LEU A 85 -13.00 -10.65 1.54
CA LEU A 85 -12.53 -11.27 0.29
C LEU A 85 -13.67 -11.91 -0.53
N ASN A 86 -14.57 -12.63 0.16
CA ASN A 86 -15.74 -13.24 -0.48
C ASN A 86 -16.69 -12.22 -1.13
N LYS A 87 -16.85 -11.03 -0.54
CA LYS A 87 -17.67 -9.94 -1.08
C LYS A 87 -16.97 -9.24 -2.25
N MET A 88 -15.66 -9.03 -2.14
CA MET A 88 -14.86 -8.42 -3.21
C MET A 88 -14.88 -9.26 -4.49
N THR A 89 -14.93 -10.58 -4.32
CA THR A 89 -15.02 -11.56 -5.42
C THR A 89 -16.44 -12.07 -5.68
N GLU A 90 -17.46 -11.39 -5.16
CA GLU A 90 -18.84 -11.74 -5.47
C GLU A 90 -19.07 -11.69 -6.98
N ASN A 91 -19.62 -12.77 -7.54
CA ASN A 91 -19.84 -12.99 -8.98
C ASN A 91 -18.56 -13.01 -9.85
N ALA A 92 -17.36 -13.03 -9.26
CA ALA A 92 -16.14 -13.26 -10.02
C ALA A 92 -16.09 -14.70 -10.57
N SER A 93 -15.64 -14.84 -11.81
CA SER A 93 -15.37 -16.14 -12.41
C SER A 93 -14.23 -16.84 -11.68
N VAL A 94 -14.29 -18.17 -11.63
CA VAL A 94 -13.21 -18.99 -11.07
C VAL A 94 -12.23 -19.33 -12.19
N SER A 95 -10.95 -19.04 -11.98
CA SER A 95 -9.86 -19.42 -12.88
C SER A 95 -9.14 -20.67 -12.36
N PRO A 96 -8.98 -21.72 -13.18
CA PRO A 96 -8.12 -22.84 -12.82
C PRO A 96 -6.66 -22.39 -12.85
N VAL A 97 -5.88 -22.83 -11.87
CA VAL A 97 -4.42 -22.65 -11.80
C VAL A 97 -3.79 -23.93 -11.25
N LYS A 98 -2.51 -24.15 -11.53
CA LYS A 98 -1.76 -25.30 -11.04
C LYS A 98 -1.05 -24.96 -9.73
N GLU A 99 -1.09 -25.92 -8.82
CA GLU A 99 -0.35 -25.87 -7.55
C GLU A 99 1.15 -25.71 -7.79
N GLY A 100 1.79 -24.80 -7.06
CA GLY A 100 3.26 -24.68 -7.06
C GLY A 100 3.85 -23.96 -8.27
N GLU A 101 3.05 -23.57 -9.26
CA GLU A 101 3.49 -22.79 -10.42
C GLU A 101 3.29 -21.28 -10.20
N GLU A 102 4.14 -20.47 -10.85
CA GLU A 102 4.14 -19.02 -10.67
C GLU A 102 2.92 -18.35 -11.31
N ILE A 103 2.18 -17.62 -10.49
CA ILE A 103 1.22 -16.63 -10.97
C ILE A 103 2.00 -15.33 -11.20
N THR A 104 2.02 -14.88 -12.45
CA THR A 104 2.66 -13.62 -12.87
C THR A 104 1.72 -12.44 -12.71
N ILE A 105 2.25 -11.33 -12.21
CA ILE A 105 1.59 -10.03 -12.09
C ILE A 105 2.07 -9.15 -13.24
N HIS A 106 1.14 -8.75 -14.10
CA HIS A 106 1.41 -7.80 -15.16
C HIS A 106 1.01 -6.41 -14.72
N ILE A 107 1.91 -5.45 -14.94
CA ILE A 107 1.69 -4.04 -14.63
C ILE A 107 2.06 -3.25 -15.89
N ASP A 108 1.05 -2.75 -16.56
CA ASP A 108 1.20 -1.84 -17.69
C ASP A 108 1.25 -0.41 -17.13
N GLY A 109 2.46 0.16 -17.08
CA GLY A 109 2.71 1.49 -16.50
C GLY A 109 3.98 1.55 -15.65
N PRO A 110 4.16 2.64 -14.87
CA PRO A 110 5.23 2.75 -13.89
C PRO A 110 5.24 1.58 -12.91
N GLN A 111 6.44 1.11 -12.54
CA GLN A 111 6.55 0.01 -11.60
C GLN A 111 6.31 0.49 -10.17
N PRO A 112 5.55 -0.27 -9.37
CA PRO A 112 5.25 0.07 -7.98
C PRO A 112 6.41 -0.25 -7.04
N GLU A 113 6.43 0.42 -5.90
CA GLU A 113 7.36 0.16 -4.81
C GLU A 113 6.89 -1.02 -3.96
N LYS A 114 5.57 -1.28 -3.89
CA LYS A 114 5.00 -2.31 -3.02
C LYS A 114 3.95 -3.14 -3.74
N ILE A 115 4.11 -4.46 -3.61
CA ILE A 115 3.14 -5.46 -4.07
C ILE A 115 2.90 -6.42 -2.91
N SER A 116 1.63 -6.65 -2.59
CA SER A 116 1.23 -7.65 -1.59
C SER A 116 -0.04 -8.36 -2.03
N PHE A 117 -0.28 -9.55 -1.47
CA PHE A 117 -1.55 -10.23 -1.66
C PHE A 117 -2.03 -10.87 -0.37
N ILE A 118 -3.35 -10.92 -0.23
CA ILE A 118 -4.03 -11.66 0.82
C ILE A 118 -4.77 -12.82 0.16
N THR A 119 -4.63 -14.02 0.70
CA THR A 119 -5.43 -15.20 0.31
C THR A 119 -6.40 -15.58 1.41
N GLU A 120 -7.58 -16.06 1.03
CA GLU A 120 -8.51 -16.79 1.88
C GLU A 120 -8.80 -18.15 1.24
N THR A 121 -8.72 -19.22 2.03
CA THR A 121 -9.12 -20.57 1.60
C THR A 121 -9.98 -21.24 2.65
N GLN A 122 -11.01 -21.97 2.21
CA GLN A 122 -11.79 -22.83 3.09
C GLN A 122 -11.26 -24.26 3.02
N ARG A 123 -10.85 -24.78 4.18
CA ARG A 123 -10.49 -26.18 4.39
C ARG A 123 -11.50 -26.81 5.35
N ASN A 124 -11.45 -28.13 5.49
CA ASN A 124 -12.41 -28.90 6.29
C ASN A 124 -12.46 -28.50 7.78
N ASP A 125 -11.39 -27.87 8.28
CA ASP A 125 -11.17 -27.44 9.65
C ASP A 125 -11.33 -25.93 9.87
N GLY A 126 -11.62 -25.15 8.82
CA GLY A 126 -11.91 -23.73 8.93
C GLY A 126 -11.52 -22.89 7.71
N SER A 127 -11.69 -21.56 7.85
CA SER A 127 -11.13 -20.59 6.90
C SER A 127 -9.72 -20.21 7.34
N TYR A 128 -8.81 -20.13 6.37
CA TYR A 128 -7.42 -19.75 6.54
C TYR A 128 -7.14 -18.50 5.74
N ILE A 129 -6.53 -17.50 6.38
CA ILE A 129 -6.11 -16.26 5.75
C ILE A 129 -4.59 -16.15 5.84
N SER A 130 -3.94 -15.85 4.71
CA SER A 130 -2.51 -15.52 4.63
C SER A 130 -2.33 -14.15 3.99
N ASP A 131 -1.34 -13.39 4.44
CA ASP A 131 -0.94 -12.09 3.88
C ASP A 131 0.56 -12.14 3.60
N GLU A 132 0.94 -11.81 2.37
CA GLU A 132 2.30 -11.94 1.87
C GLU A 132 2.70 -10.71 1.06
N VAL A 133 3.94 -10.26 1.26
CA VAL A 133 4.59 -9.26 0.42
C VAL A 133 5.32 -9.98 -0.69
N VAL A 134 5.15 -9.50 -1.93
CA VAL A 134 5.77 -10.10 -3.11
C VAL A 134 7.12 -9.44 -3.37
N ASP A 135 8.17 -10.23 -3.40
CA ASP A 135 9.49 -9.80 -3.89
C ASP A 135 9.57 -10.05 -5.40
N GLY A 136 9.17 -9.05 -6.19
CA GLY A 136 9.11 -9.14 -7.66
C GLY A 136 7.69 -9.11 -8.21
N ARG A 137 7.48 -9.80 -9.35
CA ARG A 137 6.21 -9.77 -10.12
C ARG A 137 5.58 -11.14 -10.31
N SER A 138 5.87 -12.06 -9.41
CA SER A 138 5.19 -13.35 -9.37
C SER A 138 5.12 -13.89 -7.95
N PHE A 139 4.15 -14.75 -7.71
CA PHE A 139 3.99 -15.48 -6.45
C PHE A 139 3.45 -16.88 -6.72
N VAL A 140 3.54 -17.75 -5.72
CA VAL A 140 3.10 -19.14 -5.80
C VAL A 140 2.05 -19.40 -4.73
N ILE A 141 1.00 -20.12 -5.09
CA ILE A 141 0.03 -20.65 -4.12
C ILE A 141 0.29 -22.14 -3.93
N GLY A 142 0.56 -22.52 -2.68
CA GLY A 142 0.71 -23.91 -2.27
C GLY A 142 -0.60 -24.50 -1.75
N GLY A 143 -0.80 -25.79 -1.97
CA GLY A 143 -1.97 -26.52 -1.53
C GLY A 143 -3.15 -26.40 -2.50
N LYS A 144 -3.72 -27.54 -2.88
CA LYS A 144 -4.90 -27.60 -3.74
C LYS A 144 -6.17 -27.06 -3.07
N GLY A 145 -7.09 -26.59 -3.90
CA GLY A 145 -8.44 -26.18 -3.48
C GLY A 145 -8.81 -24.78 -3.95
N LYS A 146 -9.88 -24.24 -3.36
CA LYS A 146 -10.43 -22.93 -3.76
C LYS A 146 -9.82 -21.82 -2.94
N TYR A 147 -9.36 -20.79 -3.63
CA TYR A 147 -8.75 -19.61 -3.04
C TYR A 147 -9.45 -18.35 -3.52
N THR A 148 -9.62 -17.40 -2.61
CA THR A 148 -9.94 -16.02 -2.92
C THR A 148 -8.69 -15.19 -2.70
N ILE A 149 -8.36 -14.30 -3.63
CA ILE A 149 -7.16 -13.46 -3.56
C ILE A 149 -7.57 -12.00 -3.63
N LEU A 150 -6.86 -11.16 -2.88
CA LEU A 150 -6.79 -9.71 -3.10
C LEU A 150 -5.32 -9.33 -3.31
N LEU A 151 -4.95 -9.08 -4.56
CA LEU A 151 -3.67 -8.45 -4.91
C LEU A 151 -3.80 -6.95 -4.68
N THR A 152 -2.79 -6.35 -4.07
CA THR A 152 -2.65 -4.89 -3.91
C THR A 152 -1.30 -4.43 -4.41
N VAL A 153 -1.33 -3.36 -5.20
CA VAL A 153 -0.19 -2.74 -5.84
C VAL A 153 -0.18 -1.28 -5.44
N GLN A 154 0.95 -0.75 -4.96
CA GLN A 154 1.05 0.60 -4.43
C GLN A 154 2.30 1.32 -4.93
N TRP A 155 2.09 2.57 -5.33
CA TRP A 155 3.13 3.51 -5.72
C TRP A 155 3.39 4.51 -4.61
N GLU A 156 4.67 4.79 -4.39
CA GLU A 156 5.19 5.76 -3.45
C GLU A 156 6.28 6.59 -4.14
N ASN A 157 6.35 7.89 -3.82
CA ASN A 157 7.44 8.71 -4.32
C ASN A 157 8.77 8.38 -3.59
N GLU A 158 9.85 9.05 -3.98
CA GLU A 158 11.17 8.84 -3.38
C GLU A 158 11.23 9.12 -1.86
N ASN A 159 10.27 9.89 -1.33
CA ASN A 159 10.12 10.18 0.10
C ASN A 159 9.24 9.15 0.84
N GLY A 160 8.70 8.16 0.13
CA GLY A 160 7.77 7.17 0.68
C GLY A 160 6.34 7.69 0.82
N GLU A 161 6.00 8.82 0.19
CA GLU A 161 4.64 9.36 0.21
C GLU A 161 3.77 8.65 -0.82
N PHE A 162 2.51 8.41 -0.46
CA PHE A 162 1.54 7.72 -1.30
C PHE A 162 1.29 8.46 -2.64
N GLU A 163 1.48 7.75 -3.76
CA GLU A 163 1.14 8.25 -5.09
C GLU A 163 -0.07 7.50 -5.69
N GLY A 164 -0.31 6.26 -5.30
CA GLY A 164 -1.48 5.52 -5.80
C GLY A 164 -1.57 4.10 -5.29
N ARG A 165 -2.74 3.48 -5.49
CA ARG A 165 -2.99 2.07 -5.19
C ARG A 165 -4.03 1.46 -6.12
N VAL A 166 -3.74 0.28 -6.60
CA VAL A 166 -4.67 -0.57 -7.35
C VAL A 166 -4.80 -1.91 -6.65
N SER A 167 -6.01 -2.42 -6.55
CA SER A 167 -6.26 -3.75 -6.00
C SER A 167 -7.17 -4.57 -6.92
N GLN A 168 -6.77 -5.82 -7.14
CA GLN A 168 -7.46 -6.79 -7.98
C GLN A 168 -7.84 -8.00 -7.12
N ALA A 169 -9.09 -8.46 -7.22
CA ALA A 169 -9.54 -9.66 -6.53
C ALA A 169 -9.89 -10.77 -7.50
N ALA A 170 -9.49 -12.00 -7.19
CA ALA A 170 -9.66 -13.17 -8.06
C ALA A 170 -10.13 -14.39 -7.27
N LYS A 171 -10.82 -15.31 -7.96
CA LYS A 171 -11.16 -16.64 -7.44
C LYS A 171 -10.40 -17.69 -8.22
N LEU A 172 -9.66 -18.54 -7.50
CA LEU A 172 -8.87 -19.59 -8.09
C LEU A 172 -9.38 -20.97 -7.68
N ASP A 173 -9.27 -21.93 -8.58
CA ASP A 173 -9.29 -23.36 -8.28
C ASP A 173 -7.88 -23.90 -8.53
N VAL A 174 -7.17 -24.27 -7.46
CA VAL A 174 -5.77 -24.71 -7.50
C VAL A 174 -5.74 -26.23 -7.59
N GLU A 175 -5.19 -26.75 -8.69
CA GLU A 175 -5.17 -28.18 -9.05
C GLU A 175 -3.79 -28.83 -9.02
#